data_AF-A0A1Y4V3S5-F1
#
_entry.id   AF-A0A1Y4V3S5-F1
#
_cell.length_a   1.000
_cell.length_b   1.000
_cell.length_c   1.000
_cell.angle_alpha   90.00
_cell.angle_beta   90.00
_cell.angle_gamma   90.00
#
_symmetry.space_group_name_H-M   'P 1'
#
loop_
_entity.id
_entity.type
_entity.pdbx_description
1 polymer ?
#
loop_
_entity_poly.entity_id
_entity_poly.type
_entity_poly.pdbx_seq_one_letter_code
_entity_poly.pdbx_strand_id
1 'polypeptide(L)'
;MEGDDGSDIAELMKIFVQDNFYDEKKFPHVSGQKRYLKENQEGVRTMMGVMEKLLSEERDEGRLEGRQEGKIDMLVQLVQEEIISVKDAAARLSMSEEAFLQLLNKK
;
A
#
# COMPACT_ATOMS: atom_id res chain seq x y z
N MET A 1 16.16 21.02 -3.66
CA MET A 1 16.01 19.56 -3.80
C MET A 1 17.28 18.97 -3.21
N GLU A 2 17.20 18.28 -2.07
CA GLU A 2 18.39 17.64 -1.50
C GLU A 2 18.94 16.65 -2.53
N GLY A 3 20.21 16.76 -2.90
CA GLY A 3 20.87 15.88 -3.89
C GLY A 3 20.98 16.41 -5.33
N ASP A 4 20.66 17.68 -5.61
CA ASP A 4 20.97 18.27 -6.93
C ASP A 4 22.44 18.69 -7.00
N ASP A 5 23.31 17.74 -7.37
CA ASP A 5 24.76 17.93 -7.53
C ASP A 5 25.17 18.38 -8.94
N GLY A 6 24.18 18.69 -9.80
CA GLY A 6 24.41 19.05 -11.21
C GLY A 6 24.87 17.88 -12.08
N SER A 7 24.85 16.64 -11.57
CA SER A 7 25.16 15.46 -12.37
C SER A 7 24.03 15.11 -13.34
N ASP A 8 24.37 14.33 -14.37
CA ASP A 8 23.40 13.75 -15.29
C ASP A 8 22.36 12.91 -14.56
N ILE A 9 22.73 12.26 -13.44
CA ILE A 9 21.82 11.46 -12.61
C ILE A 9 20.83 12.40 -11.91
N ALA A 10 21.30 13.49 -11.30
CA ALA A 10 20.42 14.46 -10.66
C ALA A 10 19.44 15.09 -11.67
N GLU A 11 19.90 15.41 -12.88
CA GLU A 11 19.04 15.92 -13.95
C GLU A 11 18.02 14.88 -14.45
N LEU A 12 18.43 13.63 -14.61
CA LEU A 12 17.53 12.52 -14.97
C LEU A 12 16.46 12.31 -13.88
N MET A 13 16.85 12.38 -12.60
CA MET A 13 15.91 12.24 -11.48
C MET A 13 14.86 13.36 -11.46
N LYS A 14 15.20 14.57 -11.93
CA LYS A 14 14.20 15.64 -12.09
C LYS A 14 13.09 15.22 -13.05
N ILE A 15 13.38 14.46 -14.11
CA ILE A 15 12.36 13.94 -15.05
C ILE A 15 11.41 12.97 -14.35
N PHE A 16 11.90 12.08 -13.49
CA PHE A 16 11.06 11.10 -12.80
C PHE A 16 10.25 11.69 -11.64
N VAL A 17 10.80 12.68 -10.94
CA VAL A 17 10.21 13.21 -9.71
C VAL A 17 9.32 14.43 -9.97
N GLN A 18 9.75 15.36 -10.83
CA GLN A 18 9.00 16.58 -11.06
C GLN A 18 7.91 16.35 -12.10
N ASP A 19 6.70 16.81 -11.82
CA ASP A 19 5.53 16.50 -12.64
C ASP A 19 5.71 16.91 -14.12
N ASN A 20 6.13 18.15 -14.36
CA ASN A 20 6.19 18.78 -15.69
C ASN A 20 7.61 19.06 -16.19
N PHE A 21 8.62 18.32 -15.72
CA PHE A 21 9.98 18.41 -16.22
C PHE A 21 10.25 17.37 -17.32
N TYR A 22 10.82 17.80 -18.43
CA TYR A 22 11.18 17.00 -19.59
C TYR A 22 12.46 17.56 -20.22
N ASP A 23 13.34 16.69 -20.69
CA ASP A 23 14.50 17.08 -21.49
C ASP A 23 14.60 16.15 -22.70
N GLU A 24 13.97 16.55 -23.80
CA GLU A 24 13.96 15.79 -25.05
C GLU A 24 15.32 15.82 -25.77
N LYS A 25 16.25 16.72 -25.37
CA LYS A 25 17.57 16.82 -25.99
C LYS A 25 18.56 15.88 -25.31
N LYS A 26 18.61 15.90 -23.98
CA LYS A 26 19.54 15.09 -23.18
C LYS A 26 18.98 13.71 -22.88
N PHE A 27 17.66 13.60 -22.70
CA PHE A 27 16.99 12.38 -22.29
C PHE A 27 15.73 12.09 -23.14
N PRO A 28 15.86 11.97 -24.48
CA PRO A 28 14.72 11.85 -25.41
C PRO A 28 13.79 10.67 -25.10
N HIS A 29 14.35 9.51 -24.74
CA HIS A 29 13.56 8.30 -24.55
C HIS A 29 12.67 8.37 -23.30
N VAL A 30 13.23 8.73 -22.15
CA VAL A 30 12.50 8.77 -20.88
C VAL A 30 11.55 9.98 -20.82
N SER A 31 11.94 11.12 -21.41
CA SER A 31 11.07 12.30 -21.53
C SER A 31 9.87 12.01 -22.42
N GLY A 32 10.11 11.42 -23.59
CA GLY A 32 9.06 10.99 -24.51
C GLY A 32 8.14 9.93 -23.91
N GLN A 33 8.68 8.94 -23.19
CA GLN A 33 7.86 7.91 -22.55
C GLN A 33 6.99 8.48 -21.42
N LYS A 34 7.54 9.36 -20.58
CA LYS A 34 6.76 10.06 -19.55
C LYS A 34 5.64 10.88 -20.19
N ARG A 35 5.93 11.60 -21.27
CA ARG A 35 4.93 12.35 -22.03
C ARG A 35 3.84 11.45 -22.58
N TYR A 36 4.20 10.31 -23.18
CA TYR A 36 3.24 9.34 -23.68
C TYR A 36 2.29 8.88 -22.56
N LEU A 37 2.82 8.48 -21.41
CA LEU A 37 2.00 8.00 -20.29
C LEU A 37 1.11 9.09 -19.67
N LYS A 38 1.50 10.36 -19.75
CA LYS A 38 0.76 11.48 -19.13
C LYS A 38 -0.19 12.21 -20.08
N GLU A 39 0.17 12.34 -21.35
CA GLU A 39 -0.49 13.25 -22.29
C GLU A 39 -1.12 12.51 -23.47
N ASN A 40 -0.59 11.34 -23.86
CA ASN A 40 -1.17 10.56 -24.94
C ASN A 40 -2.38 9.76 -24.43
N GLN A 41 -3.48 9.78 -25.19
CA GLN A 41 -4.74 9.11 -24.82
C GLN A 41 -4.57 7.62 -24.52
N GLU A 42 -3.77 6.90 -25.31
CA GLU A 42 -3.51 5.48 -25.09
C GLU A 42 -2.65 5.26 -23.84
N GLY A 43 -1.57 6.05 -23.68
CA GLY A 43 -0.70 5.97 -22.51
C GLY A 43 -1.44 6.28 -21.20
N VAL A 44 -2.31 7.29 -21.21
CA VAL A 44 -3.18 7.64 -20.08
C VAL A 44 -4.16 6.50 -19.79
N ARG A 45 -4.78 5.90 -20.80
CA ARG A 45 -5.67 4.74 -20.60
C ARG A 45 -4.93 3.54 -20.01
N THR A 46 -3.73 3.25 -20.49
CA THR A 46 -2.89 2.18 -19.92
C THR A 46 -2.56 2.46 -18.46
N MET A 47 -2.14 3.68 -18.13
CA MET A 47 -1.82 4.06 -16.76
C MET A 47 -3.05 4.02 -15.85
N MET A 48 -4.20 4.48 -16.33
CA MET A 48 -5.47 4.39 -15.61
C MET A 48 -5.83 2.95 -15.28
N GLY A 49 -5.71 2.02 -16.23
CA GLY A 49 -5.98 0.59 -15.97
C GLY A 49 -5.04 -0.03 -14.94
N VAL A 50 -3.76 0.37 -14.93
CA VAL A 50 -2.80 -0.06 -13.90
C VAL A 50 -3.20 0.48 -12.52
N MET A 51 -3.59 1.75 -12.44
CA MET A 51 -4.03 2.38 -11.18
C MET A 51 -5.33 1.75 -10.65
N GLU A 52 -6.30 1.47 -11.52
CA GLU A 52 -7.54 0.80 -11.14
C GLU A 52 -7.29 -0.60 -10.56
N LYS A 53 -6.37 -1.36 -11.18
CA LYS A 53 -5.97 -2.66 -10.67
C LYS A 53 -5.33 -2.56 -9.29
N LEU A 54 -4.36 -1.66 -9.13
CA LEU A 54 -3.70 -1.43 -7.84
C LEU A 54 -4.71 -1.05 -6.76
N LEU A 55 -5.59 -0.09 -7.04
CA LEU A 55 -6.64 0.33 -6.10
C LEU A 55 -7.60 -0.81 -5.73
N SER A 56 -7.92 -1.69 -6.69
CA SER A 56 -8.77 -2.85 -6.42
C SER A 56 -8.07 -3.86 -5.51
N GLU A 57 -6.80 -4.16 -5.78
CA GLU A 57 -5.99 -5.08 -4.98
C GLU A 57 -5.84 -4.56 -3.55
N GLU A 58 -5.43 -3.30 -3.37
CA GLU A 58 -5.32 -2.64 -2.06
C GLU A 58 -6.66 -2.63 -1.29
N ARG A 59 -7.77 -2.38 -1.99
CA ARG A 59 -9.09 -2.41 -1.35
C ARG A 59 -9.48 -3.82 -0.92
N ASP A 60 -9.05 -4.84 -1.64
CA ASP A 60 -9.36 -6.24 -1.33
C ASP A 60 -8.52 -6.72 -0.14
N GLU A 61 -7.23 -6.38 -0.12
CA GLU A 61 -6.32 -6.61 0.99
C GLU A 61 -6.81 -5.91 2.27
N GLY A 62 -7.11 -4.60 2.19
CA GLY A 62 -7.66 -3.86 3.34
C GLY A 62 -8.99 -4.42 3.86
N ARG A 63 -9.85 -4.98 2.98
CA ARG A 63 -11.08 -5.68 3.42
C ARG A 63 -10.77 -7.00 4.12
N LEU A 64 -9.72 -7.70 3.71
CA LEU A 64 -9.31 -8.95 4.34
C LEU A 64 -8.71 -8.67 5.72
N GLU A 65 -7.76 -7.74 5.81
CA GLU A 65 -7.12 -7.31 7.04
C GLU A 65 -8.15 -6.77 8.04
N GLY A 66 -9.00 -5.82 7.61
CA GLY A 66 -10.02 -5.26 8.49
C GLY A 66 -11.03 -6.28 9.02
N ARG A 67 -11.34 -7.35 8.25
CA ARG A 67 -12.17 -8.46 8.77
C ARG A 67 -11.42 -9.30 9.80
N GLN A 68 -10.12 -9.53 9.62
CA GLN A 68 -9.31 -10.27 10.60
C GLN A 68 -9.13 -9.46 11.89
N GLU A 69 -8.78 -8.19 11.77
CA GLU A 69 -8.66 -7.26 12.90
C GLU A 69 -10.00 -7.14 13.65
N GLY A 70 -11.10 -6.92 12.95
CA GLY A 70 -12.42 -6.84 13.57
C GLY A 70 -12.83 -8.13 14.29
N LYS A 71 -12.44 -9.30 13.76
CA LYS A 71 -12.67 -10.59 14.43
C LYS A 71 -11.81 -10.72 15.69
N ILE A 72 -10.56 -10.29 15.65
CA ILE A 72 -9.67 -10.28 16.82
C ILE A 72 -10.25 -9.35 17.89
N ASP A 73 -10.60 -8.12 17.52
CA ASP A 73 -11.14 -7.09 18.41
C ASP A 73 -12.43 -7.54 19.10
N MET A 74 -13.35 -8.14 18.34
CA MET A 74 -14.57 -8.73 18.90
C MET A 74 -14.22 -9.82 19.93
N LEU A 75 -13.33 -10.76 19.59
CA LEU A 75 -13.01 -11.88 20.49
C LEU A 75 -12.27 -11.41 21.74
N VAL A 76 -11.39 -10.41 21.63
CA VAL A 76 -10.75 -9.74 22.77
C VAL A 76 -11.81 -9.16 23.70
N GLN A 77 -12.76 -8.39 23.16
CA GLN A 77 -13.85 -7.80 23.95
C GLN A 77 -14.70 -8.88 24.63
N LEU A 78 -15.10 -9.93 23.92
CA LEU A 78 -15.91 -11.01 24.50
C LEU A 78 -15.20 -11.76 25.64
N VAL A 79 -13.88 -11.91 25.56
CA VAL A 79 -13.08 -12.49 26.66
C VAL A 79 -13.00 -11.51 27.84
N GLN A 80 -12.79 -10.22 27.59
CA GLN A 80 -12.77 -9.19 28.63
C GLN A 80 -14.12 -9.06 29.36
N GLU A 81 -15.22 -9.26 28.64
CA GLU A 81 -16.58 -9.30 29.20
C GLU A 81 -16.93 -10.66 29.86
N GLU A 82 -15.96 -11.58 29.94
CA GLU A 82 -16.11 -12.93 30.50
C GLU A 82 -17.21 -13.78 29.83
N ILE A 83 -17.60 -13.44 28.59
CA ILE A 83 -18.64 -14.13 27.82
C ILE A 83 -18.11 -15.45 27.25
N ILE A 84 -16.83 -15.47 26.84
CA ILE A 84 -16.15 -16.67 26.32
C ILE A 84 -14.79 -16.85 27.00
N SER A 85 -14.27 -18.08 26.99
CA SER A 85 -12.94 -18.35 27.54
C SER A 85 -11.81 -17.95 26.57
N VAL A 86 -10.61 -17.71 27.12
CA VAL A 86 -9.37 -17.50 26.33
C VAL A 86 -9.13 -18.66 25.37
N LYS A 87 -9.37 -19.90 25.82
CA LYS A 87 -9.27 -21.11 25.01
C LYS A 87 -10.21 -21.10 23.80
N ASP A 88 -11.47 -20.71 24.00
CA ASP A 88 -12.46 -20.64 22.92
C ASP A 88 -12.10 -19.55 21.89
N ALA A 89 -11.62 -18.40 22.36
CA ALA A 89 -11.20 -17.30 21.49
C ALA A 89 -9.95 -17.65 20.67
N ALA A 90 -8.93 -18.24 21.31
CA ALA A 90 -7.71 -18.70 20.65
C ALA A 90 -8.01 -19.75 19.57
N ALA A 91 -8.86 -20.73 19.88
CA ALA A 91 -9.30 -21.74 18.91
C ALA A 91 -10.01 -21.12 17.70
N ARG A 92 -10.87 -20.11 17.91
CA ARG A 92 -11.60 -19.40 16.83
C ARG A 92 -10.67 -18.59 15.91
N LEU A 93 -9.52 -18.17 16.41
CA LEU A 93 -8.47 -17.49 15.63
C LEU A 93 -7.38 -18.45 15.13
N SER A 94 -7.50 -19.74 15.43
CA SER A 94 -6.50 -20.76 15.08
C SER A 94 -5.10 -20.41 15.59
N MET A 95 -5.01 -19.86 16.80
CA MET A 95 -3.76 -19.54 17.50
C MET A 95 -3.70 -20.19 18.88
N SER A 96 -2.54 -20.12 19.55
CA SER A 96 -2.40 -20.65 20.92
C SER A 96 -3.01 -19.69 21.95
N GLU A 97 -3.32 -20.21 23.14
CA GLU A 97 -3.83 -19.38 24.25
C GLU A 97 -2.80 -18.33 24.66
N GLU A 98 -1.51 -18.67 24.68
CA GLU A 98 -0.43 -17.72 24.97
C GLU A 98 -0.38 -16.59 23.95
N ALA A 99 -0.53 -16.89 22.65
CA ALA A 99 -0.57 -15.88 21.60
C ALA A 99 -1.77 -14.94 21.77
N PHE A 100 -2.93 -15.48 22.14
CA PHE A 100 -4.12 -14.69 22.43
C PHE A 100 -3.94 -13.80 23.67
N LEU A 101 -3.32 -14.31 24.74
CA LEU A 101 -3.02 -13.53 25.94
C LEU A 101 -2.11 -12.33 25.62
N GLN A 102 -1.18 -12.45 24.67
CA GLN A 102 -0.37 -11.31 24.22
C GLN A 102 -1.22 -10.23 23.53
N LEU A 103 -2.33 -10.59 22.88
CA LEU A 103 -3.26 -9.61 22.29
C LEU A 103 -4.03 -8.85 23.37
N LEU A 104 -4.41 -9.52 24.46
CA LEU A 104 -5.04 -8.88 25.61
C LEU A 104 -4.12 -7.88 26.29
N ASN A 105 -2.82 -8.19 26.41
CA ASN A 105 -1.84 -7.33 27.09
C ASN A 105 -1.40 -6.12 26.27
N LYS A 106 -1.73 -6.08 24.97
CA LYS A 106 -1.38 -4.99 24.05
C LYS A 106 -2.45 -3.91 23.94
N LYS A 107 -3.64 -4.13 24.51
CA LYS A 107 -4.74 -3.16 24.57
C LYS A 107 -4.99 -2.75 26.02
#